data_AF-A0A811QAQ9-F1
#
_entry.id   AF-A0A811QAQ9-F1
#
_cell.length_a   1.000
_cell.length_b   1.000
_cell.length_c   1.000
_cell.angle_alpha   90.00
_cell.angle_beta   90.00
_cell.angle_gamma   90.00
#
_symmetry.space_group_name_H-M   'P 1'
#
loop_
_entity.id
_entity.type
_entity.pdbx_description
1 polymer ?
#
loop_
_entity_poly.entity_id
_entity_poly.type
_entity_poly.pdbx_seq_one_letter_code
_entity_poly.pdbx_strand_id
1 'polypeptide(L)'
;MSLNVIAFSENAPEMFKTISHAEPSIYESPMLSIGTNALSLFMEYSATSLHKVLRSADVSSLNPVLAECKSSGKLFYAIAHQVTGTGCLVVDFGPVKPSEFPTAAAWASPQSYMLAALAVSKIQSVPGGSMEVLCNTLVQEIFDLVGYDRVMAYKFHEDYHGEIIAEYMKNMKSVASLVMAVVINENGEYSDAKHEQPTEWRHPRKKLWGLIVCQHMSPRHVPFSLRHACEFIAQVFAVHINKELELEKQMRHKSMIKRSSMNFEMGELVLQDVLEAAISEVRVACQRKGITVSTDHAEKFRMQRLNNTNLMQLLQNVLFDFLFASVKFCPIGGSIVISCKQTMKIGENINTMDLELRYTSRALYCTHTTFSDMKQ
;
A
#
# COMPACT_ATOMS: atom_id res chain seq x y z
N MET A 1 21.53 -31.88 -16.08
CA MET A 1 20.74 -30.95 -16.93
C MET A 1 21.68 -30.21 -17.86
N SER A 2 21.46 -30.33 -19.16
CA SER A 2 22.04 -29.47 -20.20
C SER A 2 21.31 -28.13 -20.19
N LEU A 3 22.04 -27.02 -20.20
CA LEU A 3 21.50 -25.66 -20.28
C LEU A 3 21.52 -25.19 -21.74
N ASN A 4 20.86 -25.96 -22.59
CA ASN A 4 20.79 -25.67 -24.02
C ASN A 4 19.67 -24.66 -24.28
N VAL A 5 19.94 -23.68 -25.14
CA VAL A 5 18.98 -22.66 -25.53
C VAL A 5 17.86 -23.31 -26.34
N ILE A 6 16.62 -23.20 -25.87
CA ILE A 6 15.43 -23.71 -26.58
C ILE A 6 14.68 -22.60 -27.32
N ALA A 7 14.80 -21.35 -26.87
CA ALA A 7 14.23 -20.16 -27.46
C ALA A 7 15.03 -18.93 -27.00
N PHE A 8 15.02 -17.87 -27.81
CA PHE A 8 15.59 -16.56 -27.47
C PHE A 8 14.82 -15.46 -28.21
N SER A 9 14.86 -14.23 -27.70
CA SER A 9 14.22 -13.07 -28.34
C SER A 9 14.98 -12.61 -29.59
N GLU A 10 14.27 -12.05 -30.57
CA GLU A 10 14.86 -11.62 -31.85
C GLU A 10 16.08 -10.68 -31.70
N ASN A 11 16.07 -9.83 -30.67
CA ASN A 11 17.16 -8.90 -30.38
C ASN A 11 18.37 -9.54 -29.63
N ALA A 12 18.26 -10.78 -29.16
CA ALA A 12 19.31 -11.40 -28.34
C ALA A 12 20.66 -11.54 -29.06
N PRO A 13 20.73 -11.96 -30.34
CA PRO A 13 22.01 -12.04 -31.05
C PRO A 13 22.73 -10.69 -31.15
N GLU A 14 21.99 -9.59 -31.36
CA GLU A 14 22.58 -8.25 -31.44
C GLU A 14 23.10 -7.78 -30.08
N MET A 15 22.38 -8.12 -29.01
CA MET A 15 22.75 -7.75 -27.65
C MET A 15 24.13 -8.33 -27.25
N PHE A 16 24.42 -9.58 -27.63
CA PHE A 16 25.68 -10.27 -27.31
C PHE A 16 26.82 -10.03 -28.32
N LYS A 17 26.57 -9.33 -29.44
CA LYS A 17 27.60 -9.00 -30.43
C LYS A 17 28.51 -7.86 -29.99
N THR A 18 29.75 -7.92 -30.47
CA THR A 18 30.78 -6.88 -30.37
C THR A 18 30.37 -5.70 -31.25
N ILE A 19 30.27 -4.49 -30.69
CA ILE A 19 30.15 -3.27 -31.49
C ILE A 19 31.57 -2.92 -31.96
N SER A 20 32.10 -3.67 -32.92
CA SER A 20 33.36 -3.33 -33.57
C SER A 20 33.04 -2.74 -34.93
N HIS A 21 33.34 -1.45 -35.11
CA HIS A 21 33.47 -0.82 -36.43
C HIS A 21 34.76 -1.25 -37.16
N ALA A 22 35.54 -2.19 -36.61
CA ALA A 22 36.70 -2.78 -37.29
C ALA A 22 36.32 -4.13 -37.92
N GLU A 23 36.85 -4.35 -39.13
CA GLU A 23 36.65 -5.48 -40.03
C GLU A 23 36.49 -6.85 -39.32
N PRO A 24 35.64 -7.75 -39.86
CA PRO A 24 35.40 -9.06 -39.26
C PRO A 24 36.72 -9.85 -39.19
N SER A 25 37.24 -10.04 -37.98
CA SER A 25 38.32 -10.99 -37.76
C SER A 25 37.79 -12.41 -37.93
N ILE A 26 38.61 -13.26 -38.53
CA ILE A 26 38.32 -14.63 -39.03
C ILE A 26 37.95 -15.63 -37.91
N TYR A 27 37.80 -15.19 -36.67
CA TYR A 27 37.35 -16.01 -35.56
C TYR A 27 35.83 -15.89 -35.38
N GLU A 28 35.11 -16.87 -35.93
CA GLU A 28 33.67 -17.05 -35.70
C GLU A 28 33.38 -17.07 -34.19
N SER A 29 32.88 -15.96 -33.66
CA SER A 29 32.33 -15.91 -32.31
C SER A 29 31.09 -16.81 -32.27
N PRO A 30 30.87 -17.60 -31.21
CA PRO A 30 29.73 -18.52 -31.14
C PRO A 30 28.43 -17.72 -31.31
N MET A 31 27.75 -17.93 -32.44
CA MET A 31 26.45 -17.31 -32.68
C MET A 31 25.42 -18.00 -31.78
N LEU A 32 24.67 -17.19 -31.02
CA LEU A 32 23.51 -17.66 -30.26
C LEU A 32 22.54 -18.35 -31.23
N SER A 33 22.31 -19.64 -31.02
CA SER A 33 21.38 -20.46 -31.81
C SER A 33 20.64 -21.44 -30.92
N ILE A 34 19.54 -22.01 -31.42
CA ILE A 34 18.82 -23.06 -30.71
C ILE A 34 19.73 -24.29 -30.59
N GLY A 35 19.81 -24.85 -29.38
CA GLY A 35 20.71 -25.95 -29.05
C GLY A 35 22.08 -25.51 -28.53
N THR A 36 22.48 -24.24 -28.70
CA THR A 36 23.71 -23.71 -28.12
C THR A 36 23.69 -23.87 -26.60
N ASN A 37 24.81 -24.30 -26.00
CA ASN A 37 24.96 -24.28 -24.55
C ASN A 37 25.06 -22.81 -24.08
N ALA A 38 24.06 -22.32 -23.35
CA ALA A 38 23.96 -20.91 -22.94
C ALA A 38 25.19 -20.43 -22.17
N LEU A 39 25.83 -21.30 -21.38
CA LEU A 39 27.01 -20.95 -20.58
C LEU A 39 28.26 -20.70 -21.42
N SER A 40 28.32 -21.23 -22.65
CA SER A 40 29.46 -21.02 -23.55
C SER A 40 29.57 -19.57 -24.05
N LEU A 41 28.49 -18.78 -23.92
CA LEU A 41 28.41 -17.38 -24.34
C LEU A 41 29.11 -16.42 -23.36
N PHE A 42 29.43 -16.89 -22.15
CA PHE A 42 29.95 -16.07 -21.07
C PHE A 42 31.38 -16.49 -20.67
N MET A 43 32.10 -15.58 -20.02
CA MET A 43 33.39 -15.88 -19.40
C MET A 43 33.26 -17.02 -18.37
N GLU A 44 34.32 -17.80 -18.15
CA GLU A 44 34.27 -19.01 -17.31
C GLU A 44 33.78 -18.75 -15.87
N TYR A 45 34.20 -17.64 -15.28
CA TYR A 45 33.74 -17.23 -13.94
C TYR A 45 32.24 -16.87 -13.92
N SER A 46 31.73 -16.25 -15.00
CA SER A 46 30.32 -15.91 -15.17
C SER A 46 29.49 -17.15 -15.43
N ALA A 47 29.98 -18.07 -16.27
CA ALA A 47 29.37 -19.35 -16.54
C ALA A 47 29.23 -20.20 -15.26
N THR A 48 30.26 -20.24 -14.42
CA THR A 48 30.23 -20.94 -13.12
C THR A 48 29.17 -20.36 -12.19
N SER A 49 29.09 -19.02 -12.11
CA SER A 49 28.10 -18.32 -11.29
C SER A 49 26.67 -18.57 -11.78
N LEU A 50 26.43 -18.42 -13.09
CA LEU A 50 25.14 -18.71 -13.72
C LEU A 50 24.75 -20.19 -13.53
N HIS A 51 25.68 -21.13 -13.70
CA HIS A 51 25.40 -22.56 -13.52
C HIS A 51 24.95 -22.88 -12.10
N LYS A 52 25.58 -22.26 -11.09
CA LYS A 52 25.19 -22.40 -9.68
C LYS A 52 23.76 -21.91 -9.45
N VAL A 53 23.41 -20.74 -9.97
CA VAL A 53 22.09 -20.14 -9.80
C VAL A 53 21.00 -20.92 -10.54
N LEU A 54 21.26 -21.29 -11.79
CA LEU A 54 20.32 -22.04 -12.64
C LEU A 54 20.04 -23.46 -12.12
N ARG A 55 20.84 -23.97 -11.19
CA ARG A 55 20.62 -25.26 -10.51
C ARG A 55 20.05 -25.13 -9.09
N SER A 56 19.90 -23.90 -8.58
CA SER A 56 19.28 -23.67 -7.28
C SER A 56 17.81 -24.06 -7.30
N ALA A 57 17.32 -24.63 -6.19
CA ALA A 57 15.89 -24.83 -5.98
C ALA A 57 15.16 -23.48 -5.79
N ASP A 58 15.88 -22.48 -5.29
CA ASP A 58 15.40 -21.11 -5.14
C ASP A 58 16.28 -20.19 -5.98
N VAL A 59 15.88 -20.00 -7.23
CA VAL A 59 16.59 -19.16 -8.21
C VAL A 59 16.38 -17.67 -7.89
N SER A 60 15.20 -17.31 -7.39
CA SER A 60 14.79 -15.92 -7.14
C SER A 60 15.66 -15.22 -6.11
N SER A 61 16.06 -15.91 -5.03
CA SER A 61 16.90 -15.33 -3.98
C SER A 61 18.35 -15.07 -4.40
N LEU A 62 18.78 -15.63 -5.53
CA LEU A 62 20.13 -15.45 -6.09
C LEU A 62 20.16 -14.42 -7.22
N ASN A 63 19.01 -13.85 -7.59
CA ASN A 63 18.96 -12.77 -8.57
C ASN A 63 19.37 -11.42 -7.96
N PRO A 64 20.04 -10.54 -8.73
CA PRO A 64 20.48 -10.74 -10.11
C PRO A 64 21.88 -11.39 -10.15
N VAL A 65 22.20 -12.09 -11.24
CA VAL A 65 23.54 -12.64 -11.48
C VAL A 65 24.27 -11.78 -12.50
N LEU A 66 25.50 -11.37 -12.20
CA LEU A 66 26.33 -10.66 -13.17
C LEU A 66 26.93 -11.65 -14.18
N ALA A 67 26.82 -11.32 -15.47
CA ALA A 67 27.34 -12.16 -16.55
C ALA A 67 28.11 -11.33 -17.57
N GLU A 68 29.40 -11.63 -17.75
CA GLU A 68 30.24 -11.05 -18.80
C GLU A 68 30.21 -11.91 -20.05
N CYS A 69 29.79 -11.30 -21.16
CA CYS A 69 29.74 -11.94 -22.46
C CYS A 69 31.15 -12.12 -23.05
N LYS A 70 31.47 -13.34 -23.46
CA LYS A 70 32.80 -13.73 -23.94
C LYS A 70 33.20 -13.04 -25.24
N SER A 71 32.25 -12.85 -26.16
CA SER A 71 32.48 -12.27 -27.49
C SER A 71 32.59 -10.75 -27.46
N SER A 72 31.82 -10.09 -26.59
CA SER A 72 31.71 -8.62 -26.59
C SER A 72 32.36 -7.94 -25.38
N GLY A 73 32.69 -8.66 -24.32
CA GLY A 73 33.13 -8.09 -23.03
C GLY A 73 32.03 -7.30 -22.31
N LYS A 74 30.81 -7.25 -22.85
CA LYS A 74 29.68 -6.55 -22.22
C LYS A 74 29.20 -7.29 -21.00
N LEU A 75 28.79 -6.53 -19.99
CA LEU A 75 28.22 -7.04 -18.76
C LEU A 75 26.69 -6.94 -18.77
N PHE A 76 26.07 -7.97 -18.24
CA PHE A 76 24.62 -8.08 -18.12
C PHE A 76 24.22 -8.49 -16.70
N TYR A 77 23.14 -7.91 -16.21
CA TYR A 77 22.36 -8.51 -15.13
C TYR A 77 21.48 -9.61 -15.73
N ALA A 78 21.72 -10.85 -15.33
CA ALA A 78 20.90 -12.00 -15.64
C ALA A 78 19.92 -12.24 -14.49
N ILE A 79 18.62 -12.27 -14.81
CA ILE A 79 17.55 -12.54 -13.87
C ILE A 79 16.91 -13.86 -14.30
N ALA A 80 17.07 -14.89 -13.49
CA ALA A 80 16.61 -16.23 -13.82
C ALA A 80 15.29 -16.56 -13.10
N HIS A 81 14.37 -17.16 -13.82
CA HIS A 81 13.07 -17.60 -13.33
C HIS A 81 12.86 -19.07 -13.69
N GLN A 82 12.40 -19.87 -12.72
CA GLN A 82 12.01 -21.25 -12.97
C GLN A 82 10.53 -21.30 -13.33
N VAL A 83 10.20 -21.91 -14.47
CA VAL A 83 8.82 -22.08 -14.91
C VAL A 83 8.25 -23.35 -14.25
N THR A 84 7.29 -23.14 -13.35
CA THR A 84 6.64 -24.23 -12.63
C THR A 84 6.01 -25.24 -13.59
N GLY A 85 6.24 -26.53 -13.35
CA GLY A 85 5.62 -27.62 -14.11
C GLY A 85 6.29 -28.00 -15.45
N THR A 86 7.22 -27.20 -15.97
CA THR A 86 7.93 -27.50 -17.24
C THR A 86 9.40 -27.88 -17.03
N GLY A 87 9.99 -27.47 -15.90
CA GLY A 87 11.42 -27.63 -15.65
C GLY A 87 12.29 -26.70 -16.51
N CYS A 88 11.69 -25.79 -17.29
CA CYS A 88 12.39 -24.79 -18.07
C CYS A 88 12.82 -23.60 -17.20
N LEU A 89 13.89 -22.95 -17.63
CA LEU A 89 14.41 -21.71 -17.04
C LEU A 89 14.27 -20.60 -18.07
N VAL A 90 13.75 -19.45 -17.64
CA VAL A 90 13.74 -18.20 -18.39
C VAL A 90 14.81 -17.31 -17.79
N VAL A 91 15.65 -16.69 -18.61
CA VAL A 91 16.71 -15.80 -18.16
C VAL A 91 16.61 -14.49 -18.93
N ASP A 92 16.31 -13.42 -18.20
CA ASP A 92 16.27 -12.06 -18.73
C ASP A 92 17.63 -11.40 -18.56
N PHE A 93 18.19 -10.88 -19.65
CA PHE A 93 19.46 -10.16 -19.63
C PHE A 93 19.22 -8.67 -19.82
N GLY A 94 19.60 -7.87 -18.82
CA GLY A 94 19.63 -6.41 -18.89
C GLY A 94 21.07 -5.88 -18.96
N PRO A 95 21.42 -4.97 -19.90
CA PRO A 95 22.77 -4.43 -19.98
C PRO A 95 23.12 -3.62 -18.73
N VAL A 96 24.32 -3.79 -18.21
CA VAL A 96 24.84 -2.97 -17.10
C VAL A 96 25.33 -1.64 -17.65
N LYS A 97 24.83 -0.52 -17.10
CA LYS A 97 25.28 0.81 -17.53
C LYS A 97 26.65 1.14 -16.91
N PRO A 98 27.56 1.82 -17.62
CA PRO A 98 28.83 2.26 -17.06
C PRO A 98 28.69 3.19 -15.84
N SER A 99 27.56 3.87 -15.67
CA SER A 99 27.25 4.69 -14.49
C SER A 99 26.81 3.88 -13.26
N GLU A 100 26.37 2.64 -13.46
CA GLU A 100 26.04 1.69 -12.40
C GLU A 100 27.30 0.96 -11.88
N PHE A 101 28.47 1.29 -12.45
CA PHE A 101 29.78 0.87 -12.00
C PHE A 101 30.37 1.87 -10.99
N PRO A 102 30.48 1.48 -9.71
CA PRO A 102 31.57 1.97 -8.89
C PRO A 102 32.38 0.78 -8.37
N THR A 103 33.64 0.68 -8.82
CA THR A 103 34.75 -0.14 -8.30
C THR A 103 34.49 -1.64 -8.03
N ALA A 104 35.52 -2.46 -8.24
CA ALA A 104 35.52 -3.91 -7.99
C ALA A 104 35.28 -4.32 -6.50
N ALA A 105 34.72 -3.45 -5.65
CA ALA A 105 34.35 -3.70 -4.26
C ALA A 105 32.82 -3.63 -4.02
N ALA A 106 32.01 -3.14 -4.96
CA ALA A 106 30.56 -2.98 -4.79
C ALA A 106 29.72 -4.23 -5.16
N TRP A 107 30.35 -5.31 -5.65
CA TRP A 107 29.68 -6.50 -6.21
C TRP A 107 29.12 -7.48 -5.17
N ALA A 108 29.45 -7.31 -3.89
CA ALA A 108 29.14 -8.27 -2.82
C ALA A 108 28.06 -7.79 -1.83
N SER A 109 27.49 -6.59 -1.97
CA SER A 109 26.55 -6.05 -0.98
C SER A 109 25.08 -6.21 -1.40
N PRO A 110 24.16 -6.43 -0.43
CA PRO A 110 22.72 -6.39 -0.65
C PRO A 110 22.26 -4.93 -0.88
N GLN A 111 22.65 -4.34 -2.00
CA GLN A 111 22.40 -2.93 -2.31
C GLN A 111 20.91 -2.59 -2.28
N SER A 112 20.04 -3.48 -2.75
CA SER A 112 18.59 -3.26 -2.77
C SER A 112 18.01 -3.03 -1.37
N TYR A 113 18.48 -3.80 -0.37
CA TYR A 113 18.03 -3.63 1.02
C TYR A 113 18.57 -2.34 1.63
N MET A 114 19.82 -1.98 1.35
CA MET A 114 20.39 -0.71 1.81
C MET A 114 19.65 0.49 1.21
N LEU A 115 19.31 0.43 -0.09
CA LEU A 115 18.50 1.44 -0.77
C LEU A 115 17.11 1.57 -0.14
N ALA A 116 16.51 0.45 0.26
CA ALA A 116 15.20 0.43 0.90
C ALA A 116 15.21 0.79 2.40
N ALA A 117 16.36 0.70 3.08
CA ALA A 117 16.44 0.73 4.54
C ALA A 117 15.86 2.01 5.15
N LEU A 118 16.16 3.17 4.57
CA LEU A 118 15.62 4.46 5.03
C LEU A 118 14.10 4.52 4.88
N ALA A 119 13.59 4.15 3.71
CA ALA A 119 12.15 4.12 3.42
C ALA A 119 11.41 3.17 4.37
N VAL A 120 11.94 1.96 4.54
CA VAL A 120 11.41 0.95 5.46
C VAL A 120 11.38 1.46 6.90
N SER A 121 12.47 2.09 7.36
CA SER A 121 12.55 2.65 8.71
C SER A 121 11.49 3.73 8.94
N LYS A 122 11.27 4.62 7.96
CA LYS A 122 10.22 5.64 8.08
C LYS A 122 8.81 5.08 8.03
N ILE A 123 8.54 4.09 7.17
CA ILE A 123 7.23 3.41 7.13
C ILE A 123 6.94 2.72 8.47
N GLN A 124 7.95 2.07 9.06
CA GLN A 124 7.83 1.38 10.34
C GLN A 124 7.67 2.31 11.54
N SER A 125 8.20 3.54 11.45
CA SER A 125 8.08 4.53 12.51
C SER A 125 6.74 5.29 12.49
N VAL A 126 5.94 5.15 11.43
CA VAL A 126 4.59 5.74 11.36
C VAL A 126 3.74 5.18 12.51
N PRO A 127 3.25 6.03 13.43
CA PRO A 127 2.33 5.58 14.46
C PRO A 127 1.03 5.09 13.81
N GLY A 128 0.54 3.93 14.26
CA GLY A 128 -0.72 3.39 13.76
C GLY A 128 -1.89 4.32 14.07
N GLY A 129 -2.95 4.27 13.26
CA GLY A 129 -4.14 5.09 13.40
C GLY A 129 -4.50 5.97 12.22
N SER A 130 -3.67 6.01 11.19
CA SER A 130 -3.96 6.78 9.98
C SER A 130 -3.37 6.13 8.74
N MET A 131 -4.25 5.53 7.94
CA MET A 131 -3.91 5.03 6.60
C MET A 131 -3.35 6.17 5.71
N GLU A 132 -3.85 7.39 5.89
CA GLU A 132 -3.42 8.57 5.13
C GLU A 132 -1.93 8.88 5.37
N VAL A 133 -1.48 8.92 6.63
CA VAL A 133 -0.06 9.14 6.95
C VAL A 133 0.81 8.03 6.36
N LEU A 134 0.36 6.78 6.50
CA LEU A 134 1.10 5.64 6.00
C LEU A 134 1.29 5.69 4.48
N CYS A 135 0.22 6.02 3.74
CA CYS A 135 0.25 6.14 2.28
C CYS A 135 1.07 7.35 1.81
N ASN A 136 0.94 8.50 2.49
CA ASN A 136 1.73 9.69 2.17
C ASN A 136 3.23 9.46 2.39
N THR A 137 3.61 8.84 3.52
CA THR A 137 4.99 8.44 3.80
C THR A 137 5.53 7.50 2.73
N LEU A 138 4.77 6.46 2.34
CA LEU A 138 5.19 5.54 1.27
C LEU A 138 5.50 6.27 -0.03
N VAL A 139 4.56 7.10 -0.49
CA VAL A 139 4.66 7.80 -1.78
C VAL A 139 5.87 8.74 -1.77
N GLN A 140 6.09 9.46 -0.68
CA GLN A 140 7.25 10.34 -0.51
C GLN A 140 8.56 9.55 -0.55
N GLU A 141 8.66 8.43 0.18
CA GLU A 141 9.89 7.63 0.19
C GLU A 141 10.21 7.00 -1.17
N ILE A 142 9.19 6.54 -1.90
CA ILE A 142 9.38 6.01 -3.25
C ILE A 142 9.74 7.12 -4.22
N PHE A 143 9.19 8.33 -4.06
CA PHE A 143 9.59 9.49 -4.85
C PHE A 143 11.07 9.82 -4.65
N ASP A 144 11.52 9.92 -3.40
CA ASP A 144 12.91 10.22 -3.06
C ASP A 144 13.88 9.13 -3.54
N LEU A 145 13.45 7.87 -3.47
CA LEU A 145 14.26 6.73 -3.87
C LEU A 145 14.39 6.59 -5.40
N VAL A 146 13.28 6.69 -6.14
CA VAL A 146 13.26 6.39 -7.59
C VAL A 146 13.55 7.65 -8.43
N GLY A 147 13.22 8.84 -7.90
CA GLY A 147 13.41 10.13 -8.56
C GLY A 147 12.55 10.30 -9.82
N TYR A 148 11.36 9.70 -9.83
CA TYR A 148 10.33 9.93 -10.85
C TYR A 148 9.65 11.28 -10.62
N ASP A 149 8.96 11.81 -11.64
CA ASP A 149 8.32 13.13 -11.50
C ASP A 149 7.00 13.07 -10.74
N ARG A 150 6.40 11.88 -10.66
CA ARG A 150 5.15 11.64 -9.96
C ARG A 150 5.14 10.24 -9.39
N VAL A 151 4.63 10.09 -8.16
CA VAL A 151 4.36 8.80 -7.52
C VAL A 151 2.95 8.87 -6.92
N MET A 152 2.16 7.81 -7.12
CA MET A 152 0.79 7.70 -6.64
C MET A 152 0.58 6.36 -5.93
N ALA A 153 -0.17 6.36 -4.85
CA ALA A 153 -0.80 5.17 -4.30
C ALA A 153 -2.25 5.11 -4.80
N TYR A 154 -2.56 4.05 -5.54
CA TYR A 154 -3.87 3.78 -6.12
C TYR A 154 -4.50 2.59 -5.40
N LYS A 155 -5.72 2.71 -4.90
CA LYS A 155 -6.41 1.67 -4.14
C LYS A 155 -7.62 1.16 -4.91
N PHE A 156 -7.81 -0.15 -4.94
CA PHE A 156 -9.00 -0.77 -5.53
C PHE A 156 -10.15 -0.86 -4.53
N HIS A 157 -11.37 -0.67 -5.02
CA HIS A 157 -12.63 -0.94 -4.34
C HIS A 157 -13.13 -2.36 -4.69
N GLU A 158 -14.20 -2.80 -4.04
CA GLU A 158 -14.74 -4.17 -4.20
C GLU A 158 -15.26 -4.48 -5.60
N ASP A 159 -15.71 -3.45 -6.31
CA ASP A 159 -16.16 -3.45 -7.70
C ASP A 159 -15.04 -3.14 -8.71
N TYR A 160 -13.77 -3.21 -8.27
CA TYR A 160 -12.56 -3.07 -9.08
C TYR A 160 -12.31 -1.68 -9.70
N HIS A 161 -13.13 -0.66 -9.42
CA HIS A 161 -12.68 0.71 -9.63
C HIS A 161 -11.60 1.08 -8.61
N GLY A 162 -10.90 2.18 -8.82
CA GLY A 162 -9.90 2.61 -7.86
C GLY A 162 -9.75 4.12 -7.74
N GLU A 163 -9.25 4.52 -6.58
CA GLU A 163 -9.05 5.91 -6.18
C GLU A 163 -7.56 6.18 -5.92
N ILE A 164 -7.10 7.40 -6.16
CA ILE A 164 -5.76 7.84 -5.75
C ILE A 164 -5.87 8.30 -4.29
N ILE A 165 -5.21 7.59 -3.38
CA ILE A 165 -5.26 7.86 -1.93
C ILE A 165 -4.06 8.66 -1.42
N ALA A 166 -2.99 8.72 -2.20
CA ALA A 166 -1.82 9.55 -1.91
C ALA A 166 -1.07 9.84 -3.22
N GLU A 167 -0.45 11.02 -3.30
CA GLU A 167 0.25 11.49 -4.48
C GLU A 167 1.39 12.45 -4.11
N TYR A 168 2.52 12.35 -4.82
CA TYR A 168 3.61 13.32 -4.80
C TYR A 168 4.02 13.64 -6.23
N MET A 169 4.14 14.92 -6.59
CA MET A 169 4.37 15.39 -7.96
C MET A 169 5.36 16.56 -8.04
N LYS A 170 6.21 16.54 -9.06
CA LYS A 170 7.07 17.65 -9.47
C LYS A 170 6.56 18.35 -10.75
N ASN A 171 5.90 17.63 -11.69
CA ASN A 171 5.39 18.15 -12.97
C ASN A 171 4.22 17.31 -13.56
N MET A 172 3.45 17.87 -14.50
CA MET A 172 2.11 17.37 -14.96
C MET A 172 2.05 16.57 -16.27
N LYS A 173 3.17 16.23 -16.94
CA LYS A 173 3.16 15.53 -18.25
C LYS A 173 3.96 14.21 -18.16
N SER A 174 3.41 13.07 -18.62
CA SER A 174 4.06 11.75 -18.49
C SER A 174 4.32 11.09 -19.85
N VAL A 175 5.48 10.42 -19.98
CA VAL A 175 5.89 9.61 -21.15
C VAL A 175 6.39 8.20 -20.74
N ALA A 176 6.72 7.96 -19.47
CA ALA A 176 7.14 6.66 -18.94
C ALA A 176 6.48 6.34 -17.58
N SER A 177 6.20 5.06 -17.30
CA SER A 177 5.56 4.59 -16.07
C SER A 177 6.24 3.35 -15.45
N LEU A 178 6.28 3.28 -14.12
CA LEU A 178 6.65 2.09 -13.33
C LEU A 178 5.46 1.77 -12.40
N VAL A 179 4.98 0.53 -12.38
CA VAL A 179 3.82 0.12 -11.57
C VAL A 179 4.21 -1.05 -10.68
N MET A 180 3.87 -0.97 -9.40
CA MET A 180 4.07 -2.02 -8.40
C MET A 180 2.74 -2.44 -7.81
N ALA A 181 2.53 -3.74 -7.62
CA ALA A 181 1.32 -4.27 -6.99
C ALA A 181 1.46 -4.32 -5.46
N VAL A 182 0.43 -3.85 -4.76
CA VAL A 182 0.31 -4.01 -3.30
C VAL A 182 -0.67 -5.14 -3.03
N VAL A 183 -0.14 -6.28 -2.57
CA VAL A 183 -0.93 -7.49 -2.29
C VAL A 183 -0.99 -7.71 -0.79
N ILE A 184 -2.20 -7.80 -0.25
CA ILE A 184 -2.46 -8.02 1.17
C ILE A 184 -3.02 -9.43 1.40
N ASN A 185 -2.96 -9.90 2.64
CA ASN A 185 -3.55 -11.17 3.04
C ASN A 185 -4.98 -10.90 3.55
N GLU A 186 -5.97 -11.48 2.90
CA GLU A 186 -7.32 -11.58 3.47
C GLU A 186 -7.35 -12.74 4.46
N ASN A 187 -7.41 -12.39 5.74
CA ASN A 187 -7.89 -13.32 6.75
C ASN A 187 -9.38 -13.49 6.50
N GLY A 188 -9.80 -14.71 6.18
CA GLY A 188 -11.22 -15.04 5.98
C GLY A 188 -12.02 -14.46 7.14
N GLU A 189 -13.10 -13.76 6.81
CA GLU A 189 -14.05 -13.30 7.81
C GLU A 189 -14.37 -14.48 8.72
N TYR A 190 -14.25 -14.29 10.03
CA TYR A 190 -14.89 -15.16 11.01
C TYR A 190 -16.39 -15.01 10.75
N SER A 191 -16.90 -15.76 9.78
CA SER A 191 -18.33 -15.94 9.59
C SER A 191 -18.82 -16.63 10.85
N ASP A 192 -19.69 -15.94 11.57
CA ASP A 192 -20.44 -16.45 12.71
C ASP A 192 -21.46 -17.48 12.19
N ALA A 193 -20.96 -18.61 11.70
CA ALA A 193 -21.73 -19.72 11.16
C ALA A 193 -21.55 -20.91 12.11
N LYS A 194 -22.38 -20.94 13.15
CA LYS A 194 -22.66 -22.16 13.89
C LYS A 194 -23.22 -23.17 12.89
N HIS A 195 -22.46 -24.24 12.66
CA HIS A 195 -22.69 -25.38 11.75
C HIS A 195 -21.95 -25.29 10.41
N GLU A 196 -20.67 -25.68 10.43
CA GLU A 196 -20.11 -26.59 9.43
C GLU A 196 -18.78 -27.19 9.93
N GLN A 197 -18.55 -28.45 9.60
CA GLN A 197 -17.40 -29.25 10.06
C GLN A 197 -16.06 -28.68 9.56
N PRO A 198 -14.94 -28.90 10.27
CA PRO A 198 -13.65 -28.32 9.92
C PRO A 198 -13.02 -29.06 8.74
N THR A 199 -13.39 -28.71 7.51
CA THR A 199 -12.65 -29.11 6.32
C THR A 199 -11.73 -27.99 5.85
N GLU A 200 -10.43 -28.31 5.88
CA GLU A 200 -9.28 -27.56 5.36
C GLU A 200 -8.96 -26.22 6.01
N TRP A 201 -7.72 -26.15 6.52
CA TRP A 201 -7.01 -24.90 6.79
C TRP A 201 -6.99 -24.04 5.52
N ARG A 202 -7.99 -23.17 5.34
CA ARG A 202 -8.02 -22.22 4.23
C ARG A 202 -6.81 -21.29 4.37
N HIS A 203 -5.83 -21.45 3.48
CA HIS A 203 -4.72 -20.50 3.36
C HIS A 203 -5.29 -19.08 3.18
N PRO A 204 -4.71 -18.06 3.84
CA PRO A 204 -5.16 -16.68 3.66
C PRO A 204 -5.14 -16.31 2.18
N ARG A 205 -6.28 -15.84 1.66
CA ARG A 205 -6.40 -15.48 0.23
C ARG A 205 -5.63 -14.19 -0.01
N LYS A 206 -4.77 -14.16 -1.02
CA LYS A 206 -4.05 -12.94 -1.42
C LYS A 206 -5.00 -12.04 -2.20
N LYS A 207 -5.14 -10.77 -1.80
CA LYS A 207 -5.93 -9.74 -2.49
C LYS A 207 -5.04 -8.63 -3.00
N LEU A 208 -5.25 -8.25 -4.27
CA LEU A 208 -4.67 -7.03 -4.83
C LEU A 208 -5.39 -5.82 -4.21
N TRP A 209 -4.73 -5.16 -3.25
CA TRP A 209 -5.30 -4.01 -2.54
C TRP A 209 -5.19 -2.73 -3.36
N GLY A 210 -4.09 -2.58 -4.09
CA GLY A 210 -3.78 -1.36 -4.80
C GLY A 210 -2.51 -1.46 -5.63
N LEU A 211 -2.12 -0.35 -6.22
CA LEU A 211 -0.92 -0.16 -7.02
C LEU A 211 -0.14 1.04 -6.52
N ILE A 212 1.19 0.98 -6.61
CA ILE A 212 2.05 2.16 -6.53
C ILE A 212 2.50 2.49 -7.95
N VAL A 213 2.16 3.68 -8.43
CA VAL A 213 2.37 4.10 -9.81
C VAL A 213 3.33 5.27 -9.84
N CYS A 214 4.49 5.08 -10.47
CA CYS A 214 5.47 6.14 -10.69
C CYS A 214 5.43 6.58 -12.16
N GLN A 215 5.41 7.89 -12.42
CA GLN A 215 5.43 8.47 -13.77
C GLN A 215 6.61 9.42 -13.97
N HIS A 216 7.22 9.39 -15.16
CA HIS A 216 8.32 10.28 -15.56
C HIS A 216 8.03 10.94 -16.90
N MET A 217 8.57 12.14 -17.07
CA MET A 217 8.44 12.99 -18.27
C MET A 217 9.24 12.49 -19.48
N SER A 218 10.21 11.59 -19.26
CA SER A 218 11.11 11.09 -20.29
C SER A 218 11.32 9.57 -20.15
N PRO A 219 11.74 8.86 -21.23
CA PRO A 219 12.14 7.46 -21.12
C PRO A 219 13.21 7.27 -20.06
N ARG A 220 12.90 6.46 -19.04
CA ARG A 220 13.80 6.23 -17.90
C ARG A 220 13.92 4.75 -17.61
N HIS A 221 15.15 4.27 -17.57
CA HIS A 221 15.48 2.92 -17.16
C HIS A 221 15.62 2.87 -15.63
N VAL A 222 14.98 1.88 -15.00
CA VAL A 222 15.06 1.63 -13.55
C VAL A 222 15.96 0.40 -13.33
N PRO A 223 17.13 0.55 -12.70
CA PRO A 223 18.03 -0.57 -12.45
C PRO A 223 17.38 -1.66 -11.60
N PHE A 224 17.86 -2.91 -11.72
CA PHE A 224 17.31 -4.05 -10.98
C PHE A 224 17.32 -3.82 -9.47
N SER A 225 18.44 -3.34 -8.92
CA SER A 225 18.59 -3.07 -7.48
C SER A 225 17.51 -2.13 -6.96
N LEU A 226 17.19 -1.09 -7.74
CA LEU A 226 16.15 -0.13 -7.41
C LEU A 226 14.74 -0.75 -7.51
N ARG A 227 14.47 -1.58 -8.53
CA ARG A 227 13.21 -2.32 -8.65
C ARG A 227 12.98 -3.25 -7.45
N HIS A 228 13.99 -4.02 -7.07
CA HIS A 228 13.94 -4.91 -5.90
C HIS A 228 13.80 -4.14 -4.59
N ALA A 229 14.48 -2.99 -4.45
CA ALA A 229 14.29 -2.13 -3.28
C ALA A 229 12.84 -1.67 -3.15
N CYS A 230 12.22 -1.24 -4.26
CA CYS A 230 10.84 -0.79 -4.26
C CYS A 230 9.84 -1.94 -4.03
N GLU A 231 10.12 -3.14 -4.55
CA GLU A 231 9.33 -4.34 -4.24
C GLU A 231 9.38 -4.66 -2.75
N PHE A 232 10.56 -4.62 -2.13
CA PHE A 232 10.71 -4.85 -0.70
C PHE A 232 9.96 -3.79 0.14
N ILE A 233 10.03 -2.52 -0.25
CA ILE A 233 9.24 -1.44 0.37
C ILE A 233 7.73 -1.74 0.26
N ALA A 234 7.26 -2.16 -0.91
CA ALA A 234 5.86 -2.50 -1.13
C ALA A 234 5.40 -3.69 -0.25
N GLN A 235 6.27 -4.70 -0.05
CA GLN A 235 6.00 -5.82 0.85
C GLN A 235 5.88 -5.36 2.32
N VAL A 236 6.81 -4.52 2.79
CA VAL A 236 6.74 -3.96 4.15
C VAL A 236 5.48 -3.11 4.33
N PHE A 237 5.15 -2.29 3.32
CA PHE A 237 3.94 -1.47 3.32
C PHE A 237 2.66 -2.33 3.39
N ALA A 238 2.59 -3.44 2.64
CA ALA A 238 1.45 -4.36 2.72
C ALA A 238 1.25 -4.95 4.12
N VAL A 239 2.32 -5.25 4.85
CA VAL A 239 2.25 -5.69 6.25
C VAL A 239 1.66 -4.58 7.15
N HIS A 240 2.05 -3.32 6.92
CA HIS A 240 1.54 -2.19 7.70
C HIS A 240 0.08 -1.87 7.38
N ILE A 241 -0.34 -2.01 6.13
CA ILE A 241 -1.77 -1.94 5.75
C ILE A 241 -2.57 -2.97 6.53
N ASN A 242 -2.13 -4.23 6.56
CA ASN A 242 -2.85 -5.28 7.29
C ASN A 242 -2.96 -4.95 8.78
N LYS A 243 -1.89 -4.43 9.38
CA LYS A 243 -1.90 -3.99 10.78
C LYS A 243 -2.91 -2.87 11.00
N GLU A 244 -2.98 -1.88 10.11
CA GLU A 244 -3.91 -0.77 10.22
C GLU A 244 -5.37 -1.21 10.05
N LEU A 245 -5.64 -2.07 9.06
CA LEU A 245 -6.97 -2.65 8.83
C LEU A 245 -7.44 -3.49 10.03
N GLU A 246 -6.53 -4.27 10.62
CA GLU A 246 -6.83 -5.07 11.82
C GLU A 246 -7.08 -4.18 13.03
N LEU A 247 -6.29 -3.12 13.22
CA LEU A 247 -6.53 -2.13 14.26
C LEU A 247 -7.90 -1.46 14.11
N GLU A 248 -8.31 -1.10 12.88
CA GLU A 248 -9.66 -0.58 12.65
C GLU A 248 -10.75 -1.59 13.01
N LYS A 249 -10.59 -2.86 12.60
CA LYS A 249 -11.54 -3.93 12.92
C LYS A 249 -11.67 -4.13 14.42
N GLN A 250 -10.55 -4.21 15.14
CA GLN A 250 -10.52 -4.35 16.59
C GLN A 250 -11.15 -3.16 17.30
N MET A 251 -10.90 -1.94 16.82
CA MET A 251 -11.54 -0.73 17.37
C MET A 251 -13.06 -0.78 17.17
N ARG A 252 -13.53 -1.15 15.96
CA ARG A 252 -14.97 -1.34 15.70
C ARG A 252 -15.58 -2.40 16.62
N HIS A 253 -14.92 -3.53 16.79
CA HIS A 253 -15.41 -4.62 17.63
C HIS A 253 -15.46 -4.24 19.12
N LYS A 254 -14.41 -3.59 19.64
CA LYS A 254 -14.40 -3.08 21.03
C LYS A 254 -15.49 -2.05 21.26
N SER A 255 -15.71 -1.13 20.30
CA SER A 255 -16.80 -0.16 20.38
C SER A 255 -18.17 -0.84 20.38
N MET A 256 -18.37 -1.86 19.55
CA MET A 256 -19.62 -2.62 19.51
C MET A 256 -19.90 -3.35 20.83
N ILE A 257 -18.90 -4.04 21.40
CA ILE A 257 -19.05 -4.71 22.70
C ILE A 257 -19.36 -3.70 23.80
N LYS A 258 -18.61 -2.59 23.87
CA LYS A 258 -18.84 -1.54 24.87
C LYS A 258 -20.25 -0.97 24.77
N ARG A 259 -20.75 -0.73 23.55
CA ARG A 259 -22.14 -0.31 23.29
C ARG A 259 -23.17 -1.32 23.78
N SER A 260 -22.95 -2.61 23.53
CA SER A 260 -23.86 -3.67 23.98
C SER A 260 -23.87 -3.90 25.50
N SER A 261 -22.83 -3.45 26.22
CA SER A 261 -22.67 -3.64 27.67
C SER A 261 -23.03 -2.39 28.49
N MET A 262 -23.25 -1.23 27.86
CA MET A 262 -23.72 -0.03 28.55
C MET A 262 -25.22 -0.18 28.87
N ASN A 263 -25.51 -0.79 30.01
CA ASN A 263 -26.83 -0.72 30.62
C ASN A 263 -26.95 0.64 31.30
N PHE A 264 -27.72 1.53 30.70
CA PHE A 264 -28.17 2.71 31.43
C PHE A 264 -29.18 2.28 32.49
N GLU A 265 -28.88 2.53 33.75
CA GLU A 265 -29.83 2.34 34.85
C GLU A 265 -31.10 3.16 34.56
N MET A 266 -32.27 2.64 34.95
CA MET A 266 -33.55 3.33 34.82
C MET A 266 -33.53 4.64 35.62
N GLY A 267 -33.12 5.73 34.97
CA GLY A 267 -33.10 7.09 35.50
C GLY A 267 -33.33 8.10 34.37
N GLU A 268 -33.77 9.31 34.71
CA GLU A 268 -33.82 10.44 33.77
C GLU A 268 -32.41 10.76 33.29
N LEU A 269 -32.02 10.21 32.15
CA LEU A 269 -30.74 10.51 31.50
C LEU A 269 -30.88 11.69 30.56
N VAL A 270 -29.78 12.41 30.43
CA VAL A 270 -29.74 13.69 29.73
C VAL A 270 -28.93 13.53 28.45
N LEU A 271 -29.30 14.24 27.38
CA LEU A 271 -28.62 14.12 26.08
C LEU A 271 -27.10 14.38 26.18
N GLN A 272 -26.67 15.22 27.11
CA GLN A 272 -25.25 15.45 27.37
C GLN A 272 -24.51 14.15 27.71
N ASP A 273 -25.08 13.27 28.52
CA ASP A 273 -24.42 12.03 28.96
C ASP A 273 -24.23 11.07 27.78
N VAL A 274 -25.23 10.99 26.90
CA VAL A 274 -25.17 10.21 25.65
C VAL A 274 -24.08 10.74 24.73
N LEU A 275 -23.96 12.07 24.62
CA LEU A 275 -22.97 12.73 23.78
C LEU A 275 -21.56 12.55 24.35
N GLU A 276 -21.37 12.69 25.67
CA GLU A 276 -20.11 12.45 26.35
C GLU A 276 -19.66 10.98 26.22
N ALA A 277 -20.59 10.03 26.31
CA ALA A 277 -20.32 8.62 26.05
C ALA A 277 -19.82 8.40 24.61
N ALA A 278 -20.52 8.95 23.61
CA ALA A 278 -20.13 8.85 22.20
C ALA A 278 -18.76 9.50 21.93
N ILE A 279 -18.49 10.68 22.51
CA ILE A 279 -17.20 11.38 22.42
C ILE A 279 -16.07 10.55 23.07
N SER A 280 -16.34 9.97 24.24
CA SER A 280 -15.39 9.11 24.96
C SER A 280 -15.00 7.89 24.14
N GLU A 281 -15.94 7.30 23.40
CA GLU A 281 -15.67 6.16 22.51
C GLU A 281 -14.80 6.52 21.30
N VAL A 282 -15.00 7.69 20.68
CA VAL A 282 -14.16 8.12 19.55
C VAL A 282 -12.82 8.74 19.98
N ARG A 283 -12.62 8.98 21.28
CA ARG A 283 -11.44 9.67 21.84
C ARG A 283 -10.09 9.10 21.38
N VAL A 284 -9.98 7.77 21.30
CA VAL A 284 -8.74 7.11 20.84
C VAL A 284 -8.47 7.41 19.37
N ALA A 285 -9.50 7.37 18.51
CA ALA A 285 -9.36 7.73 17.10
C ALA A 285 -9.01 9.21 16.94
N CYS A 286 -9.65 10.08 17.72
CA CYS A 286 -9.36 11.51 17.77
C CYS A 286 -7.90 11.79 18.17
N GLN A 287 -7.38 11.14 19.21
CA GLN A 287 -6.00 11.28 19.67
C GLN A 287 -4.99 10.88 18.59
N ARG A 288 -5.23 9.75 17.89
CA ARG A 288 -4.34 9.29 16.81
C ARG A 288 -4.28 10.28 15.64
N LYS A 289 -5.40 10.94 15.33
CA LYS A 289 -5.47 11.97 14.29
C LYS A 289 -5.16 13.38 14.78
N GLY A 290 -4.91 13.60 16.08
CA GLY A 290 -4.77 14.96 16.64
C GLY A 290 -6.03 15.83 16.50
N ILE A 291 -7.21 15.21 16.43
CA ILE A 291 -8.50 15.90 16.36
C ILE A 291 -9.02 16.13 17.78
N THR A 292 -9.56 17.31 18.05
CA THR A 292 -10.21 17.65 19.32
C THR A 292 -11.73 17.64 19.13
N VAL A 293 -12.50 17.05 20.04
CA VAL A 293 -13.98 17.07 19.96
C VAL A 293 -14.52 17.86 21.15
N SER A 294 -15.39 18.83 20.89
CA SER A 294 -16.03 19.66 21.91
C SER A 294 -17.50 19.88 21.62
N THR A 295 -18.26 20.21 22.65
CA THR A 295 -19.70 20.51 22.56
C THR A 295 -19.92 22.00 22.78
N ASP A 296 -20.68 22.64 21.90
CA ASP A 296 -21.10 24.04 22.04
C ASP A 296 -22.48 24.09 22.67
N HIS A 297 -22.67 24.98 23.64
CA HIS A 297 -23.90 25.11 24.43
C HIS A 297 -24.28 23.87 25.28
N ALA A 298 -23.38 23.40 26.15
CA ALA A 298 -23.63 22.29 27.10
C ALA A 298 -24.94 22.43 27.89
N GLU A 299 -25.38 23.64 28.21
CA GLU A 299 -26.65 23.88 28.93
C GLU A 299 -27.89 23.42 28.16
N LYS A 300 -27.94 23.61 26.84
CA LYS A 300 -29.08 23.14 26.02
C LYS A 300 -29.17 21.60 26.03
N PHE A 301 -28.02 20.94 26.03
CA PHE A 301 -27.95 19.49 26.14
C PHE A 301 -28.37 19.01 27.54
N ARG A 302 -28.06 19.77 28.60
CA ARG A 302 -28.49 19.46 29.98
C ARG A 302 -30.00 19.50 30.22
N MET A 303 -30.70 20.36 29.47
CA MET A 303 -32.15 20.56 29.64
C MET A 303 -32.98 19.50 28.90
N GLN A 304 -32.34 18.63 28.13
CA GLN A 304 -32.99 17.64 27.28
C GLN A 304 -32.95 16.26 27.92
N ARG A 305 -34.08 15.86 28.52
CA ARG A 305 -34.26 14.56 29.16
C ARG A 305 -34.84 13.53 28.20
N LEU A 306 -34.29 12.32 28.27
CA LEU A 306 -34.69 11.16 27.49
C LEU A 306 -35.33 10.14 28.44
N ASN A 307 -36.64 9.93 28.30
CA ASN A 307 -37.41 9.06 29.20
C ASN A 307 -37.49 7.61 28.70
N ASN A 308 -36.93 7.30 27.53
CA ASN A 308 -37.01 6.00 26.89
C ASN A 308 -35.60 5.45 26.62
N THR A 309 -35.27 4.38 27.34
CA THR A 309 -33.95 3.73 27.29
C THR A 309 -33.62 3.14 25.92
N ASN A 310 -34.61 2.60 25.19
CA ASN A 310 -34.41 2.08 23.83
C ASN A 310 -34.10 3.20 22.82
N LEU A 311 -34.82 4.32 22.90
CA LEU A 311 -34.55 5.50 22.05
C LEU A 311 -33.18 6.10 22.36
N MET A 312 -32.77 6.08 23.62
CA MET A 312 -31.46 6.56 24.03
C MET A 312 -30.32 5.66 23.52
N GLN A 313 -30.47 4.33 23.59
CA GLN A 313 -29.49 3.40 23.02
C GLN A 313 -29.38 3.59 21.51
N LEU A 314 -30.50 3.77 20.82
CA LEU A 314 -30.52 4.08 19.39
C LEU A 314 -29.81 5.40 19.10
N LEU A 315 -30.10 6.44 19.88
CA LEU A 315 -29.48 7.76 19.72
C LEU A 315 -27.96 7.70 19.96
N GLN A 316 -27.50 6.98 20.99
CA GLN A 316 -26.07 6.76 21.23
C GLN A 316 -25.42 6.07 20.03
N ASN A 317 -26.05 5.02 19.48
CA ASN A 317 -25.52 4.30 18.33
C ASN A 317 -25.39 5.20 17.11
N VAL A 318 -26.44 5.96 16.79
CA VAL A 318 -26.45 6.91 15.65
C VAL A 318 -25.39 8.00 15.85
N LEU A 319 -25.31 8.60 17.04
CA LEU A 319 -24.31 9.63 17.36
C LEU A 319 -22.90 9.09 17.29
N PHE A 320 -22.64 7.88 17.80
CA PHE A 320 -21.35 7.24 17.68
C PHE A 320 -21.00 6.98 16.22
N ASP A 321 -21.87 6.32 15.45
CA ASP A 321 -21.56 5.94 14.06
C ASP A 321 -21.30 7.19 13.22
N PHE A 322 -22.07 8.25 13.46
CA PHE A 322 -21.86 9.54 12.83
C PHE A 322 -20.55 10.22 13.25
N LEU A 323 -20.23 10.27 14.56
CA LEU A 323 -18.98 10.83 15.06
C LEU A 323 -17.77 10.03 14.59
N PHE A 324 -17.86 8.71 14.59
CA PHE A 324 -16.82 7.82 14.14
C PHE A 324 -16.55 8.01 12.65
N ALA A 325 -17.59 8.07 11.81
CA ALA A 325 -17.46 8.40 10.40
C ALA A 325 -16.83 9.79 10.22
N SER A 326 -17.31 10.79 10.96
CA SER A 326 -16.77 12.16 10.92
C SER A 326 -15.28 12.19 11.22
N VAL A 327 -14.83 11.57 12.33
CA VAL A 327 -13.41 11.49 12.70
C VAL A 327 -12.60 10.69 11.67
N LYS A 328 -13.16 9.59 11.15
CA LYS A 328 -12.52 8.74 10.14
C LYS A 328 -12.23 9.49 8.85
N PHE A 329 -13.13 10.36 8.40
CA PHE A 329 -12.97 11.10 7.14
C PHE A 329 -12.40 12.51 7.31
N CYS A 330 -12.28 13.01 8.54
CA CYS A 330 -11.57 14.27 8.79
C CYS A 330 -10.07 14.13 8.51
N PRO A 331 -9.44 15.16 7.91
CA PRO A 331 -7.98 15.28 7.84
C PRO A 331 -7.33 15.25 9.23
N ILE A 332 -6.03 15.01 9.25
CA ILE A 332 -5.23 15.02 10.48
C ILE A 332 -5.20 16.45 11.06
N GLY A 333 -5.42 16.53 12.37
CA GLY A 333 -5.49 17.77 13.11
C GLY A 333 -6.86 18.43 13.04
N GLY A 334 -7.06 19.43 13.90
CA GLY A 334 -8.26 20.28 13.91
C GLY A 334 -9.20 20.02 15.08
N SER A 335 -10.41 20.54 14.96
CA SER A 335 -11.47 20.38 15.95
C SER A 335 -12.81 20.06 15.31
N ILE A 336 -13.60 19.20 15.98
CA ILE A 336 -15.00 18.94 15.69
C ILE A 336 -15.80 19.57 16.82
N VAL A 337 -16.71 20.47 16.48
CA VAL A 337 -17.64 21.11 17.41
C VAL A 337 -19.04 20.58 17.15
N ILE A 338 -19.69 20.05 18.19
CA ILE A 338 -21.08 19.58 18.15
C ILE A 338 -21.96 20.65 18.79
N SER A 339 -22.91 21.21 18.06
CA SER A 339 -23.85 22.22 18.56
C SER A 339 -25.30 21.80 18.34
N CYS A 340 -26.22 22.39 19.10
CA CYS A 340 -27.66 22.19 18.92
C CYS A 340 -28.31 23.52 18.49
N LYS A 341 -28.72 23.61 17.22
CA LYS A 341 -29.30 24.83 16.65
C LYS A 341 -30.72 25.07 17.15
N GLN A 342 -31.59 24.08 16.98
CA GLN A 342 -33.02 24.22 17.24
C GLN A 342 -33.58 22.99 17.94
N THR A 343 -34.52 23.22 18.85
CA THR A 343 -35.30 22.17 19.52
C THR A 343 -36.77 22.52 19.39
N MET A 344 -37.55 21.68 18.72
CA MET A 344 -38.98 21.91 18.48
C MET A 344 -39.81 20.73 18.95
N LYS A 345 -40.90 21.02 19.66
CA LYS A 345 -41.93 20.04 20.03
C LYS A 345 -43.00 20.01 18.94
N ILE A 346 -43.20 18.85 18.32
CA ILE A 346 -44.27 18.59 17.36
C ILE A 346 -45.35 17.79 18.10
N GLY A 347 -46.43 18.46 18.48
CA GLY A 347 -47.48 17.87 19.32
C GLY A 347 -47.01 17.55 20.75
N GLU A 348 -47.70 16.62 21.42
CA GLU A 348 -47.40 16.27 22.82
C GLU A 348 -46.20 15.32 22.97
N ASN A 349 -45.88 14.53 21.93
CA ASN A 349 -44.99 13.36 22.06
C ASN A 349 -43.75 13.35 21.16
N ILE A 350 -43.56 14.33 20.26
CA ILE A 350 -42.40 14.34 19.34
C ILE A 350 -41.50 15.53 19.66
N ASN A 351 -40.29 15.25 20.15
CA ASN A 351 -39.21 16.22 20.27
C ASN A 351 -38.29 16.10 19.05
N THR A 352 -38.03 17.20 18.36
CA THR A 352 -37.05 17.28 17.28
C THR A 352 -35.85 18.12 17.74
N MET A 353 -34.66 17.69 17.35
CA MET A 353 -33.39 18.36 17.69
C MET A 353 -32.52 18.44 16.45
N ASP A 354 -32.06 19.65 16.13
CA ASP A 354 -31.12 19.91 15.05
C ASP A 354 -29.69 19.96 15.61
N LEU A 355 -28.98 18.85 15.44
CA LEU A 355 -27.58 18.68 15.81
C LEU A 355 -26.68 19.07 14.62
N GLU A 356 -25.85 20.07 14.80
CA GLU A 356 -24.84 20.47 13.82
C GLU A 356 -23.45 20.00 14.27
N LEU A 357 -22.72 19.34 13.37
CA LEU A 357 -21.29 19.08 13.54
C LEU A 357 -20.48 19.97 12.61
N ARG A 358 -19.52 20.69 13.18
CA ARG A 358 -18.63 21.58 12.44
C ARG A 358 -17.18 21.16 12.64
N TYR A 359 -16.53 20.77 11.55
CA TYR A 359 -15.09 20.52 11.54
C TYR A 359 -14.32 21.80 11.17
N THR A 360 -13.25 22.07 11.89
CA THR A 360 -12.33 23.19 11.65
C THR A 360 -10.90 22.66 11.59
N SER A 361 -10.25 22.81 10.43
CA SER A 361 -8.83 22.48 10.26
C SER A 361 -7.96 23.73 10.26
N ARG A 362 -6.72 23.61 10.76
CA ARG A 362 -5.70 24.67 10.58
C ARG A 362 -5.06 24.67 9.18
N ALA A 363 -5.29 23.63 8.36
CA ALA A 363 -4.49 23.36 7.17
C ALA A 363 -5.17 23.60 5.82
N LEU A 364 -6.44 24.01 5.73
CA LEU A 364 -7.12 24.22 4.45
C LEU A 364 -8.00 25.48 4.44
N TYR A 365 -7.72 26.35 3.46
CA TYR A 365 -8.65 27.35 2.96
C TYR A 365 -9.99 26.68 2.64
N CYS A 366 -11.05 27.32 3.11
CA CYS A 366 -12.44 26.91 3.00
C CYS A 366 -12.80 26.38 1.59
N THR A 367 -13.16 25.09 1.50
CA THR A 367 -14.04 24.59 0.44
C THR A 367 -15.34 24.18 1.11
N HIS A 368 -16.40 24.95 0.81
CA HIS A 368 -17.76 24.64 1.21
C HIS A 368 -18.22 23.39 0.45
N THR A 369 -18.48 22.29 1.17
CA THR A 369 -19.22 21.15 0.62
C THR A 369 -20.60 21.13 1.28
N THR A 370 -21.61 21.55 0.53
CA THR A 370 -23.02 21.43 0.88
C THR A 370 -23.54 20.07 0.41
N PHE A 371 -23.87 19.17 1.35
CA PHE A 371 -24.70 18.00 1.03
C PHE A 371 -26.16 18.46 1.00
N SER A 372 -26.80 18.33 -0.17
CA SER A 372 -28.24 18.46 -0.33
C SER A 372 -28.80 17.08 -0.65
N ASP A 373 -29.50 16.48 0.32
CA ASP A 373 -30.30 15.28 0.09
C ASP A 373 -31.57 15.70 -0.67
N MET A 374 -31.63 15.39 -1.96
CA MET A 374 -32.89 15.38 -2.69
C MET A 374 -33.62 14.06 -2.40
N LYS A 375 -34.61 14.13 -1.53
CA LYS A 375 -35.70 13.14 -1.50
C LYS A 375 -36.60 13.37 -2.70
N GLN A 376 -36.89 12.31 -3.45
CA GLN A 376 -38.19 12.14 -4.11
C GLN A 376 -38.99 11.09 -3.36
#